data_AF-A0A1M7FMM9-F1
#
_entry.id   AF-A0A1M7FMM9-F1
#
_cell.length_a   1.000
_cell.length_b   1.000
_cell.length_c   1.000
_cell.angle_alpha   90.00
_cell.angle_beta   90.00
_cell.angle_gamma   90.00
#
_symmetry.space_group_name_H-M   'P 1'
#
loop_
_entity.id
_entity.type
_entity.pdbx_description
1 polymer ?
#
loop_
_entity_poly.entity_id
_entity_poly.type
_entity_poly.pdbx_seq_one_letter_code
_entity_poly.pdbx_strand_id
1 'polypeptide(L)'
;MSFTTMSMFAPRIWGFDPGSPMARVALQAGWRRRDLMWEALMERGCAAWAAGKTRVAVWAFLRARLIASRFATTDLRRAASEAALGVVTRAPGRILRAEAMFARHAEAQIAAMQIAPRARSSLFHLRMEARHRDTYHANMRLRLTRIAEETAACLQEMAQGRAPSHRLHTRWLGEKPVVFDDTRKVLSACLLIPDSLSGGDQGLRRMPI
;
A
#
# COMPACT_ATOMS: atom_id res chain seq x y z
N MET A 1 -11.58 43.58 -11.88
CA MET A 1 -10.67 42.59 -11.28
C MET A 1 -11.51 41.58 -10.54
N SER A 2 -11.72 40.40 -11.13
CA SER A 2 -12.58 39.36 -10.56
C SER A 2 -11.72 38.33 -9.85
N PHE A 3 -11.83 38.27 -8.53
CA PHE A 3 -11.21 37.22 -7.73
C PHE A 3 -12.12 36.00 -7.75
N THR A 4 -11.70 34.94 -8.43
CA THR A 4 -12.36 33.63 -8.36
C THR A 4 -12.02 33.00 -7.01
N THR A 5 -12.97 33.05 -6.07
CA THR A 5 -12.89 32.33 -4.80
C THR A 5 -13.03 30.82 -5.08
N MET A 6 -11.93 30.08 -5.13
CA MET A 6 -11.97 28.62 -5.14
C MET A 6 -12.37 28.13 -3.75
N SER A 7 -13.64 27.75 -3.60
CA SER A 7 -14.11 26.98 -2.44
C SER A 7 -13.33 25.66 -2.35
N MET A 8 -12.41 25.58 -1.39
CA MET A 8 -11.83 24.31 -0.91
C MET A 8 -12.91 23.52 -0.18
N PHE A 9 -13.72 22.77 -0.92
CA PHE A 9 -14.52 21.70 -0.32
C PHE A 9 -13.57 20.53 0.01
N ALA A 10 -13.11 20.50 1.27
CA ALA A 10 -12.45 19.32 1.83
C ALA A 10 -13.44 18.14 1.79
N PRO A 11 -13.13 17.02 1.12
CA PRO A 11 -14.00 15.86 1.11
C PRO A 11 -14.12 15.26 2.51
N ARG A 12 -15.34 14.85 2.88
CA ARG A 12 -15.73 14.34 4.20
C ARG A 12 -14.91 13.11 4.63
N ILE A 13 -14.79 12.97 5.95
CA ILE A 13 -13.86 12.17 6.77
C ILE A 13 -14.06 10.63 6.66
N TRP A 14 -14.72 10.14 5.61
CA TRP A 14 -14.72 8.74 5.22
C TRP A 14 -13.91 8.60 3.94
N GLY A 15 -12.63 8.23 4.09
CA GLY A 15 -11.78 7.90 2.95
C GLY A 15 -12.44 6.79 2.15
N PHE A 16 -12.70 7.06 0.86
CA PHE A 16 -13.54 6.33 -0.08
C PHE A 16 -14.97 6.88 -0.23
N ASP A 17 -15.15 7.75 -1.23
CA ASP A 17 -16.45 8.06 -1.82
C ASP A 17 -16.74 7.08 -2.98
N PRO A 18 -17.71 6.16 -2.84
CA PRO A 18 -18.10 5.23 -3.90
C PRO A 18 -18.59 5.92 -5.17
N GLY A 19 -19.06 7.16 -5.08
CA GLY A 19 -19.49 7.99 -6.20
C GLY A 19 -18.34 8.70 -6.93
N SER A 20 -17.13 8.69 -6.37
CA SER A 20 -15.99 9.38 -6.97
C SER A 20 -15.62 8.80 -8.35
N PRO A 21 -15.13 9.63 -9.29
CA PRO A 21 -14.65 9.15 -10.59
C PRO A 21 -13.62 8.03 -10.48
N MET A 22 -12.69 8.13 -9.51
CA MET A 22 -11.67 7.09 -9.28
C MET A 22 -12.28 5.77 -8.79
N ALA A 23 -13.30 5.81 -7.92
CA ALA A 23 -13.99 4.60 -7.48
C ALA A 23 -14.67 3.89 -8.65
N ARG A 24 -15.30 4.65 -9.56
CA ARG A 24 -15.91 4.09 -10.78
C ARG A 24 -14.86 3.45 -11.69
N VAL A 25 -13.74 4.12 -11.95
CA VAL A 25 -12.63 3.57 -12.76
C VAL A 25 -12.09 2.27 -12.15
N ALA A 26 -11.90 2.23 -10.84
CA ALA A 26 -11.44 1.01 -10.17
C ALA A 26 -12.42 -0.15 -10.31
N LEU A 27 -13.72 0.10 -10.12
CA LEU A 27 -14.76 -0.91 -10.27
C LEU A 27 -14.84 -1.44 -11.70
N GLN A 28 -14.70 -0.56 -12.70
CA GLN A 28 -14.62 -0.94 -14.12
C GLN A 28 -13.36 -1.77 -14.42
N ALA A 29 -12.25 -1.51 -13.73
CA ALA A 29 -11.02 -2.29 -13.80
C ALA A 29 -11.08 -3.62 -13.01
N GLY A 30 -12.25 -4.02 -12.51
CA GLY A 30 -12.47 -5.29 -11.81
C GLY A 30 -12.06 -5.30 -10.34
N TRP A 31 -11.65 -4.15 -9.77
CA TRP A 31 -11.53 -4.02 -8.32
C TRP A 31 -12.90 -4.07 -7.67
N ARG A 32 -12.98 -4.63 -6.47
CA ARG A 32 -14.18 -4.67 -5.65
C ARG A 32 -14.15 -3.54 -4.64
N ARG A 33 -15.33 -3.15 -4.13
CA ARG A 33 -15.45 -2.13 -3.06
C ARG A 33 -14.55 -2.43 -1.85
N ARG A 34 -14.44 -3.71 -1.46
CA ARG A 34 -13.57 -4.15 -0.36
C ARG A 34 -12.08 -3.87 -0.61
N ASP A 35 -11.62 -3.92 -1.86
CA ASP A 35 -10.22 -3.64 -2.20
C ASP A 35 -9.91 -2.16 -1.95
N LEU A 36 -10.84 -1.29 -2.37
CA LEU A 36 -10.75 0.16 -2.21
C LEU A 36 -10.90 0.60 -0.76
N MET A 37 -11.86 0.04 -0.04
CA MET A 37 -12.05 0.32 1.39
C MET A 37 -10.85 -0.14 2.22
N TRP A 38 -10.28 -1.31 1.90
CA TRP A 38 -9.07 -1.79 2.55
C TRP A 38 -7.91 -0.82 2.33
N GLU A 39 -7.62 -0.44 1.09
CA GLU A 39 -6.52 0.48 0.77
C GLU A 39 -6.71 1.83 1.50
N ALA A 40 -7.91 2.41 1.43
CA ALA A 40 -8.21 3.69 2.07
C ALA A 40 -8.07 3.66 3.60
N LEU A 41 -8.45 2.55 4.24
CA LEU A 41 -8.27 2.37 5.69
C LEU A 41 -6.80 2.21 6.06
N MET A 42 -6.02 1.48 5.26
CA MET A 42 -4.59 1.34 5.49
C MET A 42 -3.86 2.67 5.32
N GLU A 43 -4.16 3.43 4.26
CA GLU A 43 -3.62 4.79 4.05
C GLU A 43 -3.96 5.73 5.21
N ARG A 44 -5.23 5.73 5.64
CA ARG A 44 -5.66 6.51 6.81
C ARG A 44 -4.92 6.09 8.08
N GLY A 45 -4.73 4.78 8.28
CA GLY A 45 -4.04 4.24 9.44
C GLY A 45 -2.60 4.72 9.49
N CYS A 46 -1.87 4.62 8.38
CA CYS A 46 -0.50 5.07 8.28
C CYS A 46 -0.36 6.60 8.42
N ALA A 47 -1.25 7.38 7.79
CA ALA A 47 -1.27 8.83 7.94
C ALA A 47 -1.59 9.27 9.38
N ALA A 48 -2.53 8.60 10.04
CA ALA A 48 -2.85 8.86 11.44
C ALA A 48 -1.68 8.50 12.36
N TRP A 49 -0.98 7.39 12.09
CA TRP A 49 0.21 7.00 12.85
C TRP A 49 1.35 7.99 12.70
N ALA A 50 1.64 8.42 11.47
CA ALA A 50 2.64 9.45 11.18
C ALA A 50 2.33 10.76 11.90
N ALA A 51 1.04 11.12 12.02
CA ALA A 51 0.57 12.30 12.76
C ALA A 51 0.48 12.10 14.29
N GLY A 52 0.96 10.98 14.85
CA GLY A 52 0.89 10.68 16.28
C GLY A 52 -0.51 10.35 16.81
N LYS A 53 -1.51 10.18 15.94
CA LYS A 53 -2.92 9.90 16.29
C LYS A 53 -3.14 8.40 16.48
N THR A 54 -2.47 7.82 17.49
CA THR A 54 -2.42 6.37 17.74
C THR A 54 -3.78 5.69 17.77
N ARG A 55 -4.77 6.23 18.51
CA ARG A 55 -6.11 5.63 18.59
C ARG A 55 -6.79 5.54 17.22
N VAL A 56 -6.64 6.59 16.40
CA VAL A 56 -7.23 6.62 15.05
C VAL A 56 -6.54 5.60 14.15
N ALA A 57 -5.21 5.48 14.24
CA ALA A 57 -4.44 4.50 13.49
C ALA A 57 -4.87 3.06 13.83
N VAL A 58 -4.94 2.73 15.14
CA VAL A 58 -5.37 1.41 15.61
C VAL A 58 -6.75 1.05 15.08
N TRP A 59 -7.73 1.95 15.20
CA TRP A 59 -9.09 1.69 14.70
C TRP A 59 -9.14 1.52 13.17
N ALA A 60 -8.35 2.28 12.43
CA ALA A 60 -8.26 2.14 10.99
C ALA A 60 -7.70 0.76 10.60
N PHE A 61 -6.62 0.30 11.24
CA PHE A 61 -6.02 -1.00 10.98
C PHE A 61 -6.87 -2.18 11.46
N LEU A 62 -7.60 -2.04 12.57
CA LEU A 62 -8.59 -3.05 13.00
C LEU A 62 -9.70 -3.24 11.96
N ARG A 63 -10.23 -2.14 11.40
CA ARG A 63 -11.23 -2.19 10.34
C ARG A 63 -10.64 -2.76 9.05
N ALA A 64 -9.43 -2.36 8.69
CA ALA A 64 -8.73 -2.91 7.51
C ALA A 64 -8.56 -4.43 7.64
N ARG A 65 -8.13 -4.92 8.81
CA ARG A 65 -8.02 -6.35 9.13
C ARG A 65 -9.36 -7.07 8.99
N LEU A 66 -10.46 -6.48 9.46
CA LEU A 66 -11.80 -7.07 9.30
C LEU A 66 -12.16 -7.23 7.83
N ILE A 67 -11.89 -6.22 7.00
CA ILE A 67 -12.10 -6.30 5.55
C ILE A 67 -11.17 -7.36 4.93
N ALA A 68 -9.89 -7.38 5.33
CA ALA A 68 -8.90 -8.31 4.82
C ALA A 68 -9.26 -9.78 5.12
N SER A 69 -10.03 -10.06 6.18
CA SER A 69 -10.56 -11.40 6.45
C SER A 69 -11.48 -11.95 5.34
N ARG A 70 -11.95 -11.10 4.41
CA ARG A 70 -12.74 -11.49 3.23
C ARG A 70 -11.90 -11.73 1.97
N PHE A 71 -10.58 -11.51 2.05
CA PHE A 71 -9.66 -11.91 0.99
C PHE A 71 -9.24 -13.36 1.17
N ALA A 72 -8.64 -13.94 0.12
CA ALA A 72 -8.07 -15.28 0.18
C ALA A 72 -7.07 -15.37 1.35
N THR A 73 -6.95 -16.56 1.96
CA THR A 73 -6.02 -16.79 3.07
C THR A 73 -4.57 -16.51 2.71
N THR A 74 -4.22 -16.66 1.43
CA THR A 74 -2.90 -16.40 0.86
C THR A 74 -2.70 -14.96 0.39
N ASP A 75 -3.71 -14.09 0.46
CA ASP A 75 -3.62 -12.70 -0.03
C ASP A 75 -2.72 -11.86 0.91
N LEU A 76 -1.65 -11.29 0.37
CA LEU A 76 -0.68 -10.47 1.11
C LEU A 76 -1.31 -9.28 1.85
N ARG A 77 -2.48 -8.78 1.44
CA ARG A 77 -3.18 -7.70 2.16
C ARG A 77 -3.64 -8.10 3.56
N ARG A 78 -3.81 -9.40 3.80
CA ARG A 78 -4.01 -9.94 5.15
C ARG A 78 -2.75 -9.80 5.99
N ALA A 79 -1.59 -10.15 5.44
CA ALA A 79 -0.30 -10.00 6.10
C ALA A 79 -0.02 -8.52 6.42
N ALA A 80 -0.23 -7.63 5.45
CA ALA A 80 -0.06 -6.19 5.64
C ALA A 80 -0.93 -5.63 6.79
N SER A 81 -2.19 -6.08 6.88
CA SER A 81 -3.10 -5.67 7.97
C SER A 81 -2.64 -6.16 9.35
N GLU A 82 -2.08 -7.38 9.42
CA GLU A 82 -1.47 -7.93 10.64
C GLU A 82 -0.20 -7.17 11.03
N ALA A 83 0.68 -6.90 10.07
CA ALA A 83 1.91 -6.14 10.27
C ALA A 83 1.59 -4.74 10.80
N ALA A 84 0.75 -3.98 10.10
CA ALA A 84 0.40 -2.62 10.49
C ALA A 84 -0.22 -2.56 11.90
N LEU A 85 -1.13 -3.49 12.22
CA LEU A 85 -1.69 -3.60 13.57
C LEU A 85 -0.60 -3.97 14.59
N GLY A 86 0.28 -4.93 14.26
CA GLY A 86 1.40 -5.35 15.09
C GLY A 86 2.35 -4.20 15.44
N VAL A 87 2.64 -3.33 14.47
CA VAL A 87 3.47 -2.13 14.67
C VAL A 87 2.79 -1.18 15.65
N VAL A 88 1.54 -0.79 15.40
CA VAL A 88 0.87 0.22 16.26
C VAL A 88 0.49 -0.28 17.64
N THR A 89 0.31 -1.60 17.82
CA THR A 89 0.05 -2.22 19.12
C THR A 89 1.31 -2.80 19.77
N ARG A 90 2.49 -2.62 19.18
CA ARG A 90 3.77 -3.18 19.65
C ARG A 90 3.71 -4.68 19.95
N ALA A 91 3.10 -5.44 19.04
CA ALA A 91 2.90 -6.88 19.14
C ALA A 91 3.82 -7.61 18.14
N PRO A 92 5.08 -7.91 18.49
CA PRO A 92 6.05 -8.50 17.55
C PRO A 92 5.60 -9.85 16.97
N GLY A 93 4.84 -10.65 17.73
CA GLY A 93 4.27 -11.90 17.22
C GLY A 93 3.29 -11.71 16.06
N ARG A 94 2.63 -10.55 15.91
CA ARG A 94 1.82 -10.24 14.73
C ARG A 94 2.69 -9.87 13.53
N ILE A 95 3.78 -9.15 13.78
CA ILE A 95 4.75 -8.74 12.76
C ILE A 95 5.43 -9.99 12.17
N LEU A 96 5.89 -10.91 13.02
CA LEU A 96 6.49 -12.18 12.58
C LEU A 96 5.53 -13.07 11.79
N ARG A 97 4.25 -13.13 12.19
CA ARG A 97 3.23 -13.85 11.40
C ARG A 97 3.02 -13.23 10.02
N ALA A 98 3.04 -11.90 9.94
CA ALA A 98 2.93 -11.22 8.67
C ALA A 98 4.16 -11.48 7.78
N GLU A 99 5.37 -11.41 8.34
CA GLU A 99 6.62 -11.75 7.65
C GLU A 99 6.57 -13.17 7.07
N ALA A 100 6.20 -14.16 7.88
CA ALA A 100 6.06 -15.55 7.42
C ALA A 100 5.03 -15.71 6.30
N MET A 101 3.94 -14.92 6.32
CA MET A 101 2.97 -14.91 5.22
C MET A 101 3.55 -14.30 3.94
N PHE A 102 4.36 -13.24 4.03
CA PHE A 102 5.07 -12.69 2.87
C PHE A 102 6.04 -13.73 2.30
N ALA A 103 6.89 -14.32 3.13
CA ALA A 103 7.85 -15.34 2.72
C ALA A 103 7.17 -16.53 2.02
N ARG A 104 6.00 -16.96 2.50
CA ARG A 104 5.29 -18.13 1.96
C ARG A 104 4.51 -17.85 0.67
N HIS A 105 3.95 -16.65 0.51
CA HIS A 105 2.91 -16.41 -0.50
C HIS A 105 3.26 -15.34 -1.53
N ALA A 106 4.27 -14.50 -1.28
CA ALA A 106 4.56 -13.38 -2.18
C ALA A 106 4.94 -13.84 -3.59
N GLU A 107 5.83 -14.81 -3.71
CA GLU A 107 6.28 -15.32 -5.01
C GLU A 107 5.09 -15.83 -5.85
N ALA A 108 4.26 -16.71 -5.28
CA ALA A 108 3.10 -17.27 -5.98
C ALA A 108 2.08 -16.19 -6.37
N GLN A 109 1.79 -15.22 -5.49
CA GLN A 109 0.86 -14.15 -5.78
C GLN A 109 1.39 -13.20 -6.87
N ILE A 110 2.69 -12.89 -6.87
CA ILE A 110 3.35 -12.06 -7.89
C ILE A 110 3.42 -12.78 -9.24
N ALA A 111 3.67 -14.09 -9.24
CA ALA A 111 3.66 -14.90 -10.46
C ALA A 111 2.27 -14.88 -11.12
N ALA A 112 1.22 -15.07 -10.33
CA ALA A 112 -0.17 -15.16 -10.80
C ALA A 112 -0.84 -13.81 -11.13
N MET A 113 -0.20 -12.68 -10.78
CA MET A 113 -0.83 -11.36 -10.89
C MET A 113 -1.12 -10.96 -12.35
N GLN A 114 -2.26 -10.30 -12.55
CA GLN A 114 -2.62 -9.69 -13.83
C GLN A 114 -2.10 -8.25 -13.90
N ILE A 115 -1.28 -7.98 -14.91
CA ILE A 115 -0.70 -6.65 -15.16
C ILE A 115 -1.49 -5.99 -16.28
N ALA A 116 -2.17 -4.88 -15.95
CA ALA A 116 -2.92 -4.12 -16.94
C ALA A 116 -1.97 -3.23 -17.76
N PRO A 117 -2.26 -3.04 -19.07
CA PRO A 117 -1.53 -2.08 -19.89
C PRO A 117 -1.52 -0.68 -19.26
N ARG A 118 -0.39 0.02 -19.35
CA ARG A 118 -0.23 1.34 -18.74
C ARG A 118 -0.32 2.43 -19.80
N ALA A 119 -0.97 3.55 -19.47
CA ALA A 119 -0.93 4.74 -20.31
C ALA A 119 0.52 5.26 -20.38
N ARG A 120 0.96 5.62 -21.59
CA ARG A 120 2.30 6.16 -21.89
C ARG A 120 2.17 7.41 -22.76
N SER A 121 3.08 8.35 -22.56
CA SER A 121 3.08 9.67 -23.19
C SER A 121 3.31 9.66 -24.70
N SER A 122 3.69 8.54 -25.32
CA SER A 122 3.77 8.44 -26.78
C SER A 122 3.37 7.07 -27.33
N LEU A 123 2.85 7.08 -28.55
CA LEU A 123 2.48 5.88 -29.30
C LEU A 123 3.67 4.96 -29.56
N PHE A 124 4.88 5.52 -29.68
CA PHE A 124 6.13 4.76 -29.75
C PHE A 124 6.32 3.86 -28.52
N HIS A 125 6.14 4.38 -27.29
CA HIS A 125 6.26 3.59 -26.07
C HIS A 125 5.17 2.53 -25.95
N LEU A 126 3.95 2.82 -26.43
CA LEU A 126 2.89 1.82 -26.49
C LEU A 126 3.24 0.67 -27.44
N ARG A 127 3.82 0.98 -28.61
CA ARG A 127 4.29 -0.05 -29.55
C ARG A 127 5.46 -0.86 -28.98
N MET A 128 6.39 -0.23 -28.29
CA MET A 128 7.50 -0.93 -27.62
C MET A 128 7.01 -1.83 -26.49
N GLU A 129 6.08 -1.36 -25.66
CA GLU A 129 5.46 -2.17 -24.60
C GLU A 129 4.69 -3.35 -25.17
N ALA A 130 3.94 -3.15 -26.26
CA ALA A 130 3.25 -4.24 -26.96
C ALA A 130 4.23 -5.27 -27.55
N ARG A 131 5.32 -4.81 -28.19
CA ARG A 131 6.34 -5.68 -28.80
C ARG A 131 7.14 -6.47 -27.78
N HIS A 132 7.41 -5.90 -26.61
CA HIS A 132 8.26 -6.50 -25.57
C HIS A 132 7.48 -6.80 -24.28
N ARG A 133 6.19 -7.13 -24.41
CA ARG A 133 5.26 -7.24 -23.29
C ARG A 133 5.75 -8.18 -22.20
N ASP A 134 6.30 -9.33 -22.59
CA ASP A 134 6.79 -10.32 -21.65
C ASP A 134 7.99 -9.80 -20.84
N THR A 135 8.89 -9.06 -21.48
CA THR A 135 10.02 -8.40 -20.79
C THR A 135 9.54 -7.36 -19.79
N TYR A 136 8.55 -6.52 -20.17
CA TYR A 136 7.95 -5.55 -19.25
C TYR A 136 7.27 -6.23 -18.06
N HIS A 137 6.52 -7.30 -18.31
CA HIS A 137 5.86 -8.08 -17.26
C HIS A 137 6.87 -8.78 -16.35
N ALA A 138 7.94 -9.37 -16.91
CA ALA A 138 9.02 -10.00 -16.15
C ALA A 138 9.75 -8.99 -15.26
N ASN A 139 10.09 -7.81 -15.80
CA ASN A 139 10.73 -6.74 -15.04
C ASN A 139 9.82 -6.21 -13.92
N MET A 140 8.52 -6.10 -14.17
CA MET A 140 7.55 -5.69 -13.14
C MET A 140 7.45 -6.73 -12.02
N ARG A 141 7.39 -8.02 -12.36
CA ARG A 141 7.43 -9.12 -11.39
C ARG A 141 8.70 -9.09 -10.56
N LEU A 142 9.87 -9.00 -11.21
CA LEU A 142 11.16 -8.91 -10.53
C LEU A 142 11.21 -7.72 -9.55
N ARG A 143 10.71 -6.55 -9.95
CA ARG A 143 10.63 -5.38 -9.06
C ARG A 143 9.75 -5.66 -7.85
N LEU A 144 8.56 -6.22 -8.05
CA LEU A 144 7.64 -6.51 -6.95
C LEU A 144 8.16 -7.61 -6.03
N THR A 145 8.88 -8.61 -6.56
CA THR A 145 9.57 -9.63 -5.76
C THR A 145 10.57 -8.98 -4.83
N ARG A 146 11.45 -8.12 -5.36
CA ARG A 146 12.44 -7.38 -4.53
C ARG A 146 11.76 -6.53 -3.45
N ILE A 147 10.67 -5.83 -3.79
CA ILE A 147 9.92 -5.03 -2.81
C ILE A 147 9.29 -5.92 -1.72
N ALA A 148 8.80 -7.11 -2.07
CA ALA A 148 8.25 -8.05 -1.11
C ALA A 148 9.34 -8.60 -0.17
N GLU A 149 10.52 -8.91 -0.70
CA GLU A 149 11.71 -9.32 0.07
C GLU A 149 12.17 -8.20 1.02
N GLU A 150 12.29 -6.96 0.52
CA GLU A 150 12.60 -5.78 1.33
C GLU A 150 11.56 -5.59 2.45
N THR A 151 10.28 -5.82 2.15
CA THR A 151 9.20 -5.74 3.15
C THR A 151 9.36 -6.80 4.22
N ALA A 152 9.60 -8.07 3.85
CA ALA A 152 9.82 -9.15 4.80
C ALA A 152 11.01 -8.87 5.72
N ALA A 153 12.13 -8.39 5.16
CA ALA A 153 13.30 -7.98 5.94
C ALA A 153 12.96 -6.83 6.93
N CYS A 154 12.24 -5.81 6.48
CA CYS A 154 11.80 -4.71 7.36
C CYS A 154 10.90 -5.23 8.49
N LEU A 155 9.99 -6.17 8.22
CA LEU A 155 9.14 -6.76 9.25
C LEU A 155 9.96 -7.53 10.28
N GLN A 156 10.99 -8.26 9.86
CA GLN A 156 11.90 -8.95 10.77
C GLN A 156 12.66 -7.97 11.68
N GLU A 157 13.17 -6.86 11.12
CA GLU A 157 13.81 -5.78 11.89
C GLU A 157 12.86 -5.15 12.90
N MET A 158 11.65 -4.80 12.45
CA MET A 158 10.61 -4.20 13.30
C MET A 158 10.15 -5.13 14.42
N ALA A 159 10.04 -6.43 14.16
CA ALA A 159 9.72 -7.42 15.18
C ALA A 159 10.78 -7.51 16.28
N GLN A 160 12.03 -7.19 15.95
CA GLN A 160 13.16 -7.10 16.89
C GLN A 160 13.28 -5.72 17.55
N GLY A 161 12.33 -4.81 17.30
CA GLY A 161 12.36 -3.45 17.83
C GLY A 161 13.32 -2.51 17.10
N ARG A 162 13.89 -2.92 15.96
CA ARG A 162 14.78 -2.09 15.14
C ARG A 162 13.96 -1.25 14.16
N ALA A 163 14.52 -0.10 13.77
CA ALA A 163 13.94 0.70 12.70
C ALA A 163 14.06 -0.06 11.36
N PRO A 164 13.03 -0.01 10.49
CA PRO A 164 13.10 -0.65 9.19
C PRO A 164 14.18 0.02 8.32
N SER A 165 14.96 -0.81 7.63
CA SER A 165 16.02 -0.40 6.69
C SER A 165 15.49 0.35 5.46
N HIS A 166 14.24 0.12 5.08
CA HIS A 166 13.59 0.75 3.93
C HIS A 166 12.34 1.53 4.31
N ARG A 167 12.03 2.56 3.51
CA ARG A 167 10.77 3.32 3.60
C ARG A 167 9.63 2.45 3.06
N LEU A 168 8.59 2.28 3.87
CA LEU A 168 7.34 1.58 3.56
C LEU A 168 6.27 2.60 3.17
N HIS A 169 5.51 3.14 4.12
CA HIS A 169 4.40 4.05 3.84
C HIS A 169 4.85 5.33 3.11
N THR A 170 5.99 5.90 3.47
CA THR A 170 6.54 7.08 2.80
C THR A 170 6.85 6.78 1.33
N ARG A 171 7.30 5.56 1.02
CA ARG A 171 7.53 5.11 -0.36
C ARG A 171 6.22 4.92 -1.11
N TRP A 172 5.18 4.39 -0.45
CA TRP A 172 3.85 4.27 -1.04
C TRP A 172 3.32 5.61 -1.57
N LEU A 173 3.51 6.70 -0.82
CA LEU A 173 3.05 8.03 -1.24
C LEU A 173 3.64 8.49 -2.58
N GLY A 174 4.89 8.10 -2.88
CA GLY A 174 5.57 8.42 -4.14
C GLY A 174 5.39 7.36 -5.25
N GLU A 175 5.14 6.10 -4.88
CA GLU A 175 5.08 4.99 -5.84
C GLU A 175 3.66 4.48 -6.12
N LYS A 176 2.63 5.07 -5.50
CA LYS A 176 1.22 4.67 -5.67
C LYS A 176 0.83 4.63 -7.16
N PRO A 177 0.50 3.45 -7.72
CA PRO A 177 0.11 3.33 -9.11
C PRO A 177 -1.26 3.98 -9.35
N VAL A 178 -1.35 4.77 -10.43
CA VAL A 178 -2.63 5.35 -10.88
C VAL A 178 -3.59 4.30 -11.45
N VAL A 179 -3.04 3.18 -11.95
CA VAL A 179 -3.81 2.08 -12.54
C VAL A 179 -4.26 1.11 -11.45
N PHE A 180 -5.52 0.69 -11.54
CA PHE A 180 -6.13 -0.29 -10.65
C PHE A 180 -5.99 -1.69 -11.23
N ASP A 181 -4.90 -2.37 -10.89
CA ASP A 181 -4.61 -3.77 -11.27
C ASP A 181 -4.03 -4.56 -10.07
N ASP A 182 -3.58 -5.79 -10.29
CA ASP A 182 -3.03 -6.61 -9.20
C ASP A 182 -1.65 -6.11 -8.74
N THR A 183 -0.89 -5.41 -9.58
CA THR A 183 0.39 -4.82 -9.17
C THR A 183 0.19 -3.80 -8.05
N ARG A 184 -0.87 -2.98 -8.13
CA ARG A 184 -1.21 -2.02 -7.06
C ARG A 184 -1.63 -2.76 -5.80
N LYS A 185 -2.37 -3.86 -5.90
CA LYS A 185 -2.74 -4.68 -4.72
C LYS A 185 -1.49 -5.24 -4.03
N VAL A 186 -0.57 -5.83 -4.78
CA VAL A 186 0.70 -6.34 -4.23
C VAL A 186 1.52 -5.22 -3.63
N LEU A 187 1.75 -4.13 -4.37
CA LEU A 187 2.55 -3.01 -3.89
C LEU A 187 1.93 -2.36 -2.63
N SER A 188 0.61 -2.21 -2.61
CA SER A 188 -0.10 -1.69 -1.44
C SER A 188 0.04 -2.61 -0.23
N ALA A 189 0.04 -3.94 -0.42
CA ALA A 189 0.30 -4.88 0.65
C ALA A 189 1.73 -4.74 1.20
N CYS A 190 2.72 -4.57 0.32
CA CYS A 190 4.11 -4.39 0.73
C CYS A 190 4.33 -3.07 1.48
N LEU A 191 3.78 -1.96 0.97
CA LEU A 191 4.17 -0.61 1.40
C LEU A 191 3.20 0.08 2.35
N LEU A 192 1.94 -0.36 2.47
CA LEU A 192 0.99 0.24 3.43
C LEU A 192 1.20 -0.32 4.84
N ILE A 193 2.41 -0.13 5.37
CA ILE A 193 2.81 -0.51 6.73
C ILE A 193 3.51 0.73 7.34
N PRO A 194 3.27 1.07 8.62
CA PRO A 194 3.86 2.27 9.20
C PRO A 194 5.39 2.24 9.19
N ASP A 195 6.02 3.37 8.85
CA ASP A 195 7.50 3.51 8.74
C ASP A 195 8.26 3.51 10.07
N SER A 196 7.55 3.50 11.20
CA SER A 196 8.15 3.65 12.52
C SER A 196 7.42 2.84 13.58
N LEU A 197 8.18 2.40 14.59
CA LEU A 197 7.65 1.75 15.80
C LEU A 197 7.05 2.74 16.81
N SER A 198 7.24 4.05 16.58
CA SER A 198 6.72 5.15 17.38
C SER A 198 6.00 6.16 16.49
N GLY A 199 4.73 6.43 16.79
CA GLY A 199 3.93 7.42 16.05
C GLY A 199 4.47 8.83 16.28
N GLY A 200 4.67 9.59 15.21
CA GLY A 200 5.07 11.00 15.28
C GLY A 200 6.57 11.33 15.21
N ASP A 201 7.47 10.36 15.00
CA ASP A 201 8.93 10.59 15.11
C ASP A 201 9.66 10.96 13.79
N GLN A 202 8.93 11.29 12.71
CA GLN A 202 9.53 11.56 11.38
C GLN A 202 9.28 12.98 10.82
N GLY A 203 9.12 13.98 11.69
CA GLY A 203 8.96 15.38 11.27
C GLY A 203 10.17 16.30 11.44
N LEU A 204 11.16 15.94 12.27
CA LEU A 204 12.14 16.93 12.78
C LEU A 204 13.60 16.47 12.83
N ARG A 205 13.95 15.31 12.26
CA ARG A 205 15.36 14.89 12.18
C ARG A 205 15.79 14.62 10.74
N ARG A 206 16.57 15.59 10.24
CA ARG A 206 17.55 15.56 9.13
C ARG A 206 17.04 15.89 7.73
N MET A 207 16.98 17.20 7.44
CA MET A 207 17.63 17.70 6.22
C MET A 207 18.98 18.33 6.64
N PRO A 208 20.12 17.96 6.03
CA PRO A 208 21.30 18.79 6.12
C PRO A 208 21.05 20.09 5.35
N ILE A 209 21.52 21.19 5.94
CA ILE A 209 21.49 22.56 5.42
C ILE A 209 22.19 22.60 4.06
#